data_AF-A0A1Q1FJF9-F1
#
_entry.id   AF-A0A1Q1FJF9-F1
#
_cell.length_a   1.000
_cell.length_b   1.000
_cell.length_c   1.000
_cell.angle_alpha   90.00
_cell.angle_beta   90.00
_cell.angle_gamma   90.00
#
_symmetry.space_group_name_H-M   'P 1'
#
loop_
_entity.id
_entity.type
_entity.pdbx_description
1 polymer ?
#
loop_
_entity_poly.entity_id
_entity_poly.type
_entity_poly.pdbx_seq_one_letter_code
_entity_poly.pdbx_strand_id
1 'polypeptide(L)'
;MEVREATVEELPTVMTVFDGAMLATGADAVRASIDRGELLVAAAEGRVLGACLLAGEEIEAVAVRRARRDQGIGRALVEAAADRRERLVAEFDPRVRPFWASLGFEIEPAAESERYRGTRE
;
A
#
# COMPACT_ATOMS: atom_id res chain seq x y z
N MET A 1 -4.69 -2.58 16.61
CA MET A 1 -4.33 -1.90 15.35
C MET A 1 -5.60 -1.82 14.52
N GLU A 2 -5.87 -0.67 13.91
CA GLU A 2 -6.97 -0.46 12.99
C GLU A 2 -6.43 -0.08 11.61
N VAL A 3 -7.22 -0.36 10.56
CA VAL A 3 -6.97 0.16 9.21
C VAL A 3 -8.11 1.11 8.87
N ARG A 4 -7.77 2.33 8.45
CA ARG A 4 -8.74 3.38 8.12
C ARG A 4 -8.18 4.32 7.06
N GLU A 5 -9.04 5.19 6.54
CA GLU A 5 -8.58 6.30 5.71
C GLU A 5 -7.64 7.21 6.50
N ALA A 6 -6.62 7.70 5.82
CA ALA A 6 -5.66 8.65 6.34
C ALA A 6 -6.28 10.04 6.42
N THR A 7 -5.82 10.85 7.36
CA THR A 7 -6.15 12.28 7.42
C THR A 7 -5.02 13.12 6.86
N VAL A 8 -5.31 14.36 6.47
CA VAL A 8 -4.29 15.29 5.96
C VAL A 8 -3.20 15.60 7.00
N GLU A 9 -3.53 15.51 8.30
CA GLU A 9 -2.56 15.68 9.40
C GLU A 9 -1.52 14.55 9.44
N GLU A 10 -1.86 13.37 8.90
CA GLU A 10 -0.98 12.21 8.84
C GLU A 10 -0.02 12.24 7.65
N LEU A 11 -0.19 13.18 6.71
CA LEU A 11 0.62 13.30 5.49
C LEU A 11 2.14 13.28 5.77
N PRO A 12 2.71 14.08 6.71
CA PRO A 12 4.15 14.02 6.97
C PRO A 12 4.62 12.65 7.47
N THR A 13 3.77 11.97 8.25
CA THR A 13 4.09 10.64 8.79
C THR A 13 4.02 9.57 7.70
N VAL A 14 3.04 9.66 6.79
CA VAL A 14 2.94 8.78 5.63
C VAL A 14 4.13 8.95 4.70
N MET A 15 4.51 10.20 4.39
CA MET A 15 5.69 10.48 3.57
C MET A 15 6.95 9.82 4.16
N THR A 16 7.14 9.94 5.47
CA THR A 16 8.26 9.27 6.17
C THR A 16 8.22 7.74 6.00
N VAL A 17 7.04 7.13 5.97
CA VAL A 17 6.87 5.68 5.75
C VAL A 17 7.22 5.29 4.31
N PHE A 18 6.78 6.07 3.32
CA PHE A 18 7.08 5.84 1.90
C PHE A 18 8.56 6.09 1.56
N ASP A 19 9.16 7.15 2.10
CA ASP A 19 10.59 7.43 1.96
C ASP A 19 11.44 6.28 2.52
N GLY A 20 11.05 5.74 3.69
CA GLY A 20 11.71 4.58 4.30
C GLY A 20 11.54 3.27 3.50
N ALA A 21 10.62 3.24 2.55
CA ALA A 21 10.42 2.16 1.59
C ALA A 21 11.01 2.47 0.20
N MET A 22 11.66 3.62 0.03
CA MET A 22 12.21 4.11 -1.24
C MET A 22 11.16 4.19 -2.37
N LEU A 23 9.93 4.58 -2.02
CA LEU A 23 8.85 4.75 -2.99
C LEU A 23 8.87 6.20 -3.51
N ALA A 24 8.88 6.37 -4.83
CA ALA A 24 8.87 7.67 -5.47
C ALA A 24 7.44 8.21 -5.54
N THR A 25 6.94 8.75 -4.43
CA THR A 25 5.59 9.33 -4.36
C THR A 25 5.68 10.80 -3.96
N GLY A 26 5.06 11.69 -4.74
CA GLY A 26 5.04 13.13 -4.45
C GLY A 26 4.02 13.49 -3.38
N ALA A 27 4.35 14.45 -2.50
CA ALA A 27 3.45 14.87 -1.41
C ALA A 27 2.10 15.40 -1.93
N ASP A 28 2.08 16.08 -3.08
CA ASP A 28 0.85 16.57 -3.70
C ASP A 28 -0.05 15.42 -4.19
N ALA A 29 0.54 14.36 -4.74
CA ALA A 29 -0.20 13.17 -5.16
C ALA A 29 -0.81 12.46 -3.95
N VAL A 30 -0.02 12.27 -2.87
CA VAL A 30 -0.51 11.66 -1.63
C VAL A 30 -1.63 12.49 -1.02
N ARG A 31 -1.48 13.82 -0.98
CA ARG A 31 -2.52 14.72 -0.48
C ARG A 31 -3.81 14.59 -1.30
N ALA A 32 -3.70 14.62 -2.63
CA ALA A 32 -4.86 14.48 -3.49
C ALA A 32 -5.55 13.11 -3.28
N SER A 33 -4.80 12.04 -3.02
CA SER A 33 -5.37 10.73 -2.71
C SER A 33 -6.03 10.68 -1.32
N ILE A 34 -5.50 11.40 -0.32
CA ILE A 34 -6.19 11.59 0.97
C ILE A 34 -7.56 12.25 0.75
N ASP A 35 -7.61 13.34 -0.03
CA ASP A 35 -8.86 14.06 -0.30
C ASP A 35 -9.90 13.20 -1.03
N ARG A 36 -9.47 12.15 -1.75
CA ARG A 36 -10.34 11.17 -2.42
C ARG A 36 -10.66 9.93 -1.58
N GLY A 37 -10.13 9.80 -0.36
CA GLY A 37 -10.29 8.59 0.47
C GLY A 37 -9.49 7.38 -0.04
N GLU A 38 -8.47 7.62 -0.87
CA GLU A 38 -7.66 6.59 -1.54
C GLU A 38 -6.33 6.30 -0.83
N LEU A 39 -6.12 6.84 0.38
CA LEU A 39 -4.98 6.51 1.22
C LEU A 39 -5.45 5.83 2.49
N LEU A 40 -5.06 4.57 2.67
CA LEU A 40 -5.31 3.80 3.89
C LEU A 40 -4.07 3.81 4.79
N VAL A 41 -4.28 3.93 6.10
CA VAL A 41 -3.23 3.80 7.12
C VAL A 41 -3.57 2.67 8.07
N ALA A 42 -2.54 1.94 8.47
CA ALA A 42 -2.61 1.04 9.61
C ALA A 42 -2.09 1.77 10.84
N ALA A 43 -2.95 2.00 11.83
CA ALA A 43 -2.64 2.78 13.01
C ALA A 43 -2.80 1.95 14.30
N ALA A 44 -1.94 2.22 15.28
CA ALA A 44 -2.11 1.73 16.65
C ALA A 44 -1.67 2.81 17.63
N GLU A 45 -2.46 3.05 18.68
CA GLU A 45 -2.14 4.03 19.73
C GLU A 45 -1.84 5.43 19.15
N GLY A 46 -2.61 5.86 18.14
CA GLY A 46 -2.43 7.14 17.46
C GLY A 46 -1.18 7.24 16.56
N ARG A 47 -0.49 6.12 16.28
CA ARG A 47 0.72 6.10 15.45
C ARG A 47 0.48 5.32 14.16
N VAL A 48 0.83 5.94 13.03
CA VAL A 48 0.86 5.28 11.71
C VAL A 48 2.03 4.30 11.63
N LEU A 49 1.71 3.03 11.37
CA LEU A 49 2.66 1.92 11.26
C LEU A 49 2.97 1.54 9.81
N GLY A 50 2.01 1.79 8.92
CA GLY A 50 2.11 1.54 7.49
C GLY A 50 1.01 2.28 6.72
N ALA A 51 1.16 2.37 5.41
CA ALA A 51 0.23 3.04 4.52
C ALA A 51 0.08 2.26 3.20
N CYS A 52 -1.11 2.36 2.60
CA CYS A 52 -1.46 1.81 1.30
C CYS A 52 -2.14 2.90 0.47
N LEU A 53 -1.53 3.27 -0.64
CA LEU A 53 -2.00 4.27 -1.58
C LEU A 53 -2.68 3.57 -2.75
N LEU A 54 -3.89 4.01 -3.05
CA LEU A 54 -4.69 3.56 -4.19
C LEU A 54 -4.78 4.65 -5.25
N ALA A 55 -4.88 4.23 -6.51
CA ALA A 55 -5.31 5.02 -7.64
C ALA A 55 -6.30 4.19 -8.46
N GLY A 56 -7.60 4.38 -8.22
CA GLY A 56 -8.63 3.50 -8.77
C GLY A 56 -8.46 2.06 -8.30
N GLU A 57 -8.16 1.15 -9.24
CA GLU A 57 -7.91 -0.28 -9.00
C GLU A 57 -6.46 -0.56 -8.59
N GLU A 58 -5.54 0.38 -8.80
CA GLU A 58 -4.11 0.13 -8.62
C GLU A 58 -3.67 0.45 -7.19
N ILE A 59 -2.88 -0.45 -6.59
CA ILE A 59 -2.07 -0.17 -5.41
C ILE A 59 -0.75 0.43 -5.91
N GLU A 60 -0.68 1.76 -5.94
CA GLU A 60 0.54 2.48 -6.34
C GLU A 60 1.67 2.29 -5.33
N ALA A 61 1.32 2.19 -4.04
CA ALA A 61 2.30 2.05 -2.98
C ALA A 61 1.71 1.31 -1.77
N VAL A 62 2.46 0.36 -1.22
CA VAL A 62 2.20 -0.21 0.11
C VAL A 62 3.50 -0.30 0.87
N ALA A 63 3.52 0.28 2.07
CA ALA A 63 4.72 0.36 2.89
C ALA A 63 4.41 0.17 4.37
N VAL A 64 5.31 -0.52 5.06
CA VAL A 64 5.27 -0.72 6.51
C VAL A 64 6.63 -0.36 7.08
N ARG A 65 6.64 0.35 8.21
CA ARG A 65 7.87 0.68 8.94
C ARG A 65 8.68 -0.58 9.18
N ARG A 66 9.99 -0.52 8.92
CA ARG A 66 10.89 -1.69 9.01
C ARG A 66 10.79 -2.45 10.34
N ALA A 67 10.72 -1.73 11.46
CA ALA A 67 10.59 -2.31 12.80
C ALA A 67 9.23 -3.00 13.08
N ARG A 68 8.28 -2.89 12.15
CA ARG A 68 6.90 -3.40 12.25
C ARG A 68 6.54 -4.41 11.15
N ARG A 69 7.53 -4.83 10.35
CA ARG A 69 7.34 -5.90 9.36
C ARG A 69 7.08 -7.24 10.05
N ASP A 70 6.58 -8.20 9.30
CA ASP A 70 6.27 -9.56 9.75
C ASP A 70 5.20 -9.64 10.87
N GLN A 71 4.42 -8.57 11.04
CA GLN A 71 3.31 -8.47 12.02
C GLN A 71 1.93 -8.45 11.34
N GLY A 72 1.84 -8.82 10.06
CA GLY A 72 0.58 -8.83 9.31
C GLY A 72 0.04 -7.46 8.89
N ILE A 73 0.76 -6.36 9.14
CA ILE A 73 0.31 -4.99 8.82
C ILE A 73 0.08 -4.79 7.32
N GLY A 74 1.03 -5.24 6.49
CA GLY A 74 0.90 -5.14 5.03
C GLY A 74 -0.29 -5.94 4.51
N ARG A 75 -0.53 -7.13 5.07
CA ARG A 75 -1.72 -7.93 4.77
C ARG A 75 -2.98 -7.15 5.12
N ALA A 76 -3.10 -6.65 6.35
CA ALA A 76 -4.29 -5.92 6.79
C ALA A 76 -4.60 -4.70 5.90
N LEU A 77 -3.56 -3.98 5.45
CA LEU A 77 -3.69 -2.87 4.50
C LEU A 77 -4.25 -3.30 3.15
N VAL A 78 -3.74 -4.40 2.58
CA VAL A 78 -4.16 -4.89 1.26
C VAL A 78 -5.54 -5.55 1.33
N GLU A 79 -5.86 -6.29 2.39
CA GLU A 79 -7.22 -6.83 2.59
C GLU A 79 -8.24 -5.70 2.72
N ALA A 80 -7.94 -4.65 3.50
CA ALA A 80 -8.83 -3.50 3.60
C ALA A 80 -9.00 -2.73 2.28
N ALA A 81 -8.00 -2.76 1.40
CA ALA A 81 -8.15 -2.26 0.04
C ALA A 81 -9.04 -3.17 -0.83
N ALA A 82 -8.91 -4.49 -0.67
CA ALA A 82 -9.72 -5.47 -1.40
C ALA A 82 -11.18 -5.42 -0.99
N ASP A 83 -11.47 -5.17 0.29
CA ASP A 83 -12.84 -4.98 0.78
C ASP A 83 -13.52 -3.73 0.16
N ARG A 84 -12.73 -2.79 -0.37
CA ARG A 84 -13.21 -1.53 -0.98
C ARG A 84 -13.31 -1.57 -2.50
N ARG A 85 -12.65 -2.53 -3.15
CA ARG A 85 -12.48 -2.57 -4.61
C ARG A 85 -12.77 -3.97 -5.10
N GLU A 86 -13.63 -4.08 -6.11
CA GLU A 86 -13.90 -5.35 -6.79
C GLU A 86 -12.65 -5.94 -7.45
N ARG A 87 -11.66 -5.09 -7.77
CA ARG A 87 -10.43 -5.49 -8.42
C ARG A 87 -9.25 -4.67 -7.91
N LEU A 88 -8.13 -5.35 -7.66
CA LEU A 88 -6.87 -4.74 -7.30
C LEU A 88 -5.75 -5.16 -8.26
N VAL A 89 -4.90 -4.21 -8.60
CA VAL A 89 -3.69 -4.40 -9.40
C VAL A 89 -2.49 -3.88 -8.62
N ALA A 90 -1.36 -4.57 -8.66
CA ALA A 90 -0.12 -4.06 -8.09
C ALA A 90 1.07 -4.42 -8.97
N GLU A 91 1.95 -3.44 -9.24
CA GLU A 91 3.25 -3.70 -9.85
C GLU A 91 4.36 -3.70 -8.79
N PHE A 92 5.18 -4.75 -8.74
CA PHE A 92 6.12 -4.94 -7.64
C PHE A 92 7.41 -5.66 -8.02
N ASP A 93 8.43 -5.46 -7.21
CA ASP A 93 9.73 -6.09 -7.35
C ASP A 93 9.67 -7.61 -7.08
N PRO A 94 10.44 -8.45 -7.81
CA PRO A 94 10.50 -9.90 -7.61
C PRO A 94 10.67 -10.34 -6.14
N ARG A 95 11.40 -9.58 -5.33
CA ARG A 95 11.70 -9.89 -3.92
C ARG A 95 10.44 -9.95 -3.04
N VAL A 96 9.39 -9.21 -3.39
CA VAL A 96 8.12 -9.20 -2.63
C VAL A 96 7.05 -10.08 -3.26
N ARG A 97 7.37 -10.86 -4.30
CA ARG A 97 6.44 -11.82 -4.91
C ARG A 97 5.78 -12.77 -3.89
N PRO A 98 6.49 -13.36 -2.90
CA PRO A 98 5.83 -14.22 -1.91
C PRO A 98 4.76 -13.51 -1.07
N PHE A 99 4.94 -12.20 -0.81
CA PHE A 99 3.95 -11.40 -0.09
C PHE A 99 2.65 -11.30 -0.90
N TRP A 100 2.72 -10.88 -2.16
CA TRP A 100 1.54 -10.75 -3.03
C TRP A 100 0.85 -12.09 -3.29
N ALA A 101 1.63 -13.15 -3.54
CA ALA A 101 1.09 -14.49 -3.73
C ALA A 101 0.32 -14.98 -2.49
N SER A 102 0.80 -14.65 -1.28
CA SER A 102 0.13 -15.03 -0.03
C SER A 102 -1.20 -14.31 0.23
N LEU A 103 -1.50 -13.27 -0.56
CA LEU A 103 -2.74 -12.50 -0.52
C LEU A 103 -3.72 -12.93 -1.63
N GLY A 104 -3.38 -13.96 -2.39
CA GLY A 104 -4.22 -14.48 -3.47
C GLY A 104 -4.13 -13.70 -4.78
N PHE A 105 -3.11 -12.87 -4.96
CA PHE A 105 -2.87 -12.23 -6.25
C PHE A 105 -2.41 -13.28 -7.27
N GLU A 106 -3.02 -13.27 -8.44
CA GLU A 106 -2.49 -13.91 -9.65
C GLU A 106 -1.33 -13.05 -10.18
N ILE A 107 -0.18 -13.67 -10.49
CA ILE A 107 1.07 -12.92 -10.71
C ILE A 107 1.67 -13.29 -12.06
N GLU A 108 1.87 -12.26 -12.89
CA GLU A 108 2.46 -12.35 -14.23
C GLU A 108 3.67 -11.40 -14.33
N PRO A 109 4.66 -11.66 -15.20
CA PRO A 109 5.70 -10.70 -15.51
C PRO A 109 5.11 -9.41 -16.10
N ALA A 110 5.63 -8.24 -15.71
CA ALA A 110 5.27 -6.98 -16.35
C ALA A 110 5.89 -6.92 -17.76
N ALA A 111 5.15 -6.37 -18.73
CA ALA A 111 5.51 -6.45 -20.16
C ALA A 111 6.85 -5.76 -20.51
N GLU A 112 7.24 -4.73 -19.76
CA GLU A 112 8.37 -3.85 -20.11
C GLU A 112 9.35 -3.64 -18.94
N SER A 113 9.34 -4.50 -17.92
CA SER A 113 10.24 -4.36 -16.77
C SER A 113 10.59 -5.69 -16.12
N GLU A 114 11.59 -5.68 -15.23
CA GLU A 114 11.91 -6.84 -14.37
C GLU A 114 10.90 -7.02 -13.22
N ARG A 115 9.83 -6.23 -13.19
CA ARG A 115 8.78 -6.29 -12.17
C ARG A 115 7.73 -7.33 -12.53
N TYR A 116 6.95 -7.69 -11.53
CA TYR A 116 5.76 -8.49 -11.69
C TYR A 116 4.53 -7.60 -11.56
N ARG A 117 3.47 -7.99 -12.26
CA ARG A 117 2.12 -7.46 -12.10
C ARG A 117 1.26 -8.52 -11.40
N GLY A 118 0.63 -8.13 -10.30
CA GLY A 118 -0.35 -8.94 -9.60
C GLY A 118 -1.76 -8.42 -9.85
N THR A 119 -2.73 -9.32 -9.95
CA THR A 119 -4.17 -8.99 -9.98
C THR A 119 -4.94 -9.81 -8.96
N ARG A 120 -5.94 -9.20 -8.31
CA ARG A 120 -6.88 -9.87 -7.41
C ARG A 120 -8.29 -9.35 -7.66
N GLU A 121 -9.25 -10.27 -7.70
CA GLU A 121 -10.71 -10.04 -7.82
C GLU A 121 -11.44 -10.67 -6.63
#